data_AF-A0A1V4QJ94-F1
#
_entry.id   AF-A0A1V4QJ94-F1
#
_cell.length_a   1.000
_cell.length_b   1.000
_cell.length_c   1.000
_cell.angle_alpha   90.00
_cell.angle_beta   90.00
_cell.angle_gamma   90.00
#
_symmetry.space_group_name_H-M   'P 1'
#
loop_
_entity.id
_entity.type
_entity.pdbx_description
1 polymer ?
#
loop_
_entity_poly.entity_id
_entity_poly.type
_entity_poly.pdbx_seq_one_letter_code
_entity_poly.pdbx_strand_id
1 'polypeptide(L)'
;MGILSKSVSFCRYIVQGELPGDFLSWVDARLQKYLFMDIDDTAQEKSVGWVALGNLLETDFQQGVAHQGEYLTFSLRIDTRKVPAALFRKHYLLAEAAQLRQKNRVMGRALKAALKETVMQELLRRQMPQPQLYDVVWRPTPGRLWRDL
;
A
#
# COMPACT_ATOMS: atom_id res chain seq x y z
N MET A 1 12.46 -5.84 3.94
CA MET A 1 13.14 -7.16 3.97
C MET A 1 12.08 -8.13 4.42
N GLY A 2 11.76 -9.14 3.61
CA GLY A 2 10.64 -10.04 3.90
C GLY A 2 11.02 -11.17 4.85
N ILE A 3 10.02 -11.95 5.27
CA ILE A 3 10.17 -13.08 6.19
C ILE A 3 11.06 -14.21 5.64
N LEU A 4 11.25 -14.26 4.33
CA LEU A 4 12.13 -15.20 3.63
C LEU A 4 13.62 -14.80 3.65
N SER A 5 13.97 -13.67 4.26
CA SER A 5 15.35 -13.18 4.33
C SER A 5 16.20 -13.95 5.34
N LYS A 6 17.54 -13.94 5.17
CA LYS A 6 18.48 -14.55 6.13
C LYS A 6 18.34 -14.04 7.57
N SER A 7 17.89 -12.80 7.73
CA SER A 7 17.59 -12.16 9.02
C SER A 7 16.38 -11.25 8.82
N VAL A 8 15.43 -11.30 9.75
CA VAL A 8 14.17 -10.53 9.68
C VAL A 8 13.73 -10.12 11.09
N SER A 9 13.17 -8.92 11.19
CA SER A 9 12.45 -8.47 12.37
C SER A 9 10.95 -8.63 12.13
N PHE A 10 10.23 -9.14 13.12
CA PHE A 10 8.80 -9.42 12.99
C PHE A 10 8.04 -9.11 14.28
N CYS A 11 6.75 -8.84 14.15
CA CYS A 11 5.79 -8.84 15.25
C CYS A 11 5.01 -10.14 15.27
N ARG A 12 4.78 -10.68 16.48
CA ARG A 12 3.93 -11.86 16.70
C ARG A 12 2.63 -11.46 17.40
N TYR A 13 1.54 -12.01 16.90
CA TYR A 13 0.18 -11.81 17.37
C TYR A 13 -0.45 -13.14 17.78
N ILE A 14 -1.41 -13.07 18.70
CA ILE A 14 -2.30 -14.18 19.05
C ILE A 14 -3.67 -13.85 18.46
N VAL A 15 -4.19 -14.73 17.62
CA VAL A 15 -5.52 -14.62 17.02
C VAL A 15 -6.51 -15.26 17.98
N GLN A 16 -7.45 -14.46 18.48
CA GLN A 16 -8.51 -14.92 19.38
C GLN A 16 -9.80 -15.17 18.61
N GLY A 17 -10.60 -16.12 19.10
CA GLY A 17 -11.87 -16.51 18.49
C GLY A 17 -11.81 -17.91 17.86
N GLU A 18 -12.97 -18.36 17.40
CA GLU A 18 -13.12 -19.65 16.74
C GLU A 18 -12.89 -19.53 15.24
N LEU A 19 -12.25 -20.53 14.65
CA LEU A 19 -12.11 -20.61 13.20
C LEU A 19 -13.47 -20.98 12.60
N PRO A 20 -13.87 -20.36 11.48
CA PRO A 20 -14.99 -20.84 10.66
C PRO A 20 -14.86 -22.34 10.35
N GLY A 21 -15.98 -23.04 10.19
CA GLY A 21 -15.99 -24.48 9.94
C GLY A 21 -15.12 -24.90 8.76
N ASP A 22 -15.54 -24.61 7.53
CA ASP A 22 -14.73 -24.83 6.33
C ASP A 22 -13.66 -23.73 6.18
N PHE A 23 -12.70 -23.76 7.11
CA PHE A 23 -11.73 -22.70 7.31
C PHE A 23 -10.87 -22.46 6.06
N LEU A 24 -10.39 -23.53 5.41
CA LEU A 24 -9.49 -23.39 4.27
C LEU A 24 -10.19 -22.74 3.08
N SER A 25 -11.38 -23.24 2.70
CA SER A 25 -12.18 -22.62 1.64
C SER A 25 -12.59 -21.19 2.00
N TRP A 26 -12.88 -20.92 3.28
CA TRP A 26 -13.17 -19.57 3.75
C TRP A 26 -11.96 -18.64 3.56
N VAL A 27 -10.75 -19.08 3.89
CA VAL A 27 -9.52 -18.30 3.70
C VAL A 27 -9.30 -18.02 2.22
N ASP A 28 -9.39 -19.04 1.36
CA ASP A 28 -9.18 -18.87 -0.08
C ASP A 28 -10.17 -17.87 -0.67
N ALA A 29 -11.45 -17.98 -0.31
CA ALA A 29 -12.47 -17.01 -0.72
C ALA A 29 -12.17 -15.59 -0.23
N ARG A 30 -11.58 -15.43 0.97
CA ARG A 30 -11.19 -14.12 1.51
C ARG A 30 -9.97 -13.55 0.82
N LEU A 31 -8.94 -14.35 0.56
CA LEU A 31 -7.76 -13.92 -0.17
C LEU A 31 -8.15 -13.50 -1.59
N GLN A 32 -8.95 -14.31 -2.27
CA GLN A 32 -9.44 -14.02 -3.63
C GLN A 32 -10.30 -12.74 -3.69
N LYS A 33 -11.14 -12.50 -2.67
CA LYS A 33 -11.99 -11.31 -2.61
C LYS A 33 -11.20 -10.01 -2.47
N TYR A 34 -10.06 -10.05 -1.80
CA TYR A 34 -9.25 -8.88 -1.47
C TYR A 34 -7.88 -8.91 -2.15
N LEU A 35 -7.83 -9.47 -3.37
CA LEU A 35 -6.66 -9.42 -4.23
C LEU A 35 -6.20 -7.98 -4.47
N PHE A 36 -4.88 -7.81 -4.57
CA PHE A 36 -4.32 -6.53 -4.97
C PHE A 36 -4.77 -6.16 -6.39
N MET A 37 -5.14 -4.89 -6.54
CA MET A 37 -5.53 -4.28 -7.82
C MET A 37 -4.54 -3.19 -8.17
N ASP A 38 -3.98 -3.25 -9.37
CA ASP A 38 -3.03 -2.24 -9.83
C ASP A 38 -3.72 -0.88 -10.04
N ILE A 39 -2.98 0.19 -9.76
CA ILE A 39 -3.44 1.57 -9.87
C ILE A 39 -2.56 2.42 -10.78
N ASP A 40 -1.55 1.85 -11.44
CA ASP A 40 -0.57 2.54 -12.30
C ASP A 40 -1.25 3.43 -13.35
N ASP A 41 -2.29 2.92 -14.01
CA ASP A 41 -3.05 3.61 -15.05
C ASP A 41 -4.31 4.33 -14.54
N THR A 42 -4.43 4.52 -13.22
CA THR A 42 -5.61 5.15 -12.60
C THR A 42 -5.25 6.44 -11.85
N ALA A 43 -6.26 7.25 -11.53
CA ALA A 43 -6.10 8.42 -10.66
C ALA A 43 -6.07 8.05 -9.17
N GLN A 44 -6.12 6.77 -8.81
CA GLN A 44 -6.12 6.36 -7.41
C GLN A 44 -4.74 6.61 -6.79
N GLU A 45 -4.75 7.17 -5.58
CA GLU A 45 -3.52 7.47 -4.83
C GLU A 45 -3.04 6.28 -4.01
N LYS A 46 -3.90 5.30 -3.75
CA LYS A 46 -3.59 4.15 -2.90
C LYS A 46 -4.35 2.90 -3.31
N SER A 47 -3.67 1.77 -3.31
CA SER A 47 -4.25 0.43 -3.41
C SER A 47 -3.74 -0.46 -2.29
N VAL A 48 -4.57 -1.39 -1.83
CA VAL A 48 -4.25 -2.34 -0.76
C VAL A 48 -4.88 -3.68 -1.10
N GLY A 49 -4.09 -4.74 -1.08
CA GLY A 49 -4.62 -6.09 -1.27
C GLY A 49 -3.57 -7.18 -1.10
N TRP A 50 -4.04 -8.41 -1.22
CA TRP A 50 -3.23 -9.61 -1.03
C TRP A 50 -2.47 -10.00 -2.30
N VAL A 51 -1.24 -10.47 -2.11
CA VAL A 51 -0.36 -11.07 -3.12
C VAL A 51 0.34 -12.30 -2.53
N ALA A 52 0.84 -13.19 -3.39
CA ALA A 52 1.60 -14.35 -2.94
C ALA A 52 2.82 -13.94 -2.10
N LEU A 53 3.25 -14.84 -1.20
CA LEU A 53 4.32 -14.55 -0.25
C LEU A 53 5.59 -14.08 -0.97
N GLY A 54 6.06 -12.87 -0.66
CA GLY A 54 7.30 -12.32 -1.19
C GLY A 54 7.27 -11.98 -2.69
N ASN A 55 6.13 -12.13 -3.37
CA ASN A 55 5.98 -11.85 -4.79
C ASN A 55 4.95 -10.74 -5.03
N LEU A 56 5.43 -9.53 -5.32
CA LEU A 56 4.58 -8.36 -5.52
C LEU A 56 3.69 -8.41 -6.77
N LEU A 57 4.01 -9.29 -7.74
CA LEU A 57 3.31 -9.39 -9.03
C LEU A 57 2.25 -10.50 -9.05
N GLU A 58 2.34 -11.46 -8.14
CA GLU A 58 1.49 -12.65 -8.16
C GLU A 58 0.25 -12.42 -7.31
N THR A 59 -0.85 -12.10 -8.00
CA THR A 59 -2.17 -11.82 -7.44
C THR A 59 -3.11 -13.00 -7.60
N ASP A 60 -2.60 -14.23 -7.76
CA ASP A 60 -3.43 -15.42 -7.87
C ASP A 60 -3.20 -16.35 -6.68
N PHE A 61 -4.26 -16.58 -5.90
CA PHE A 61 -4.24 -17.54 -4.79
C PHE A 61 -4.92 -18.86 -5.15
N GLN A 62 -5.17 -19.12 -6.44
CA GLN A 62 -5.70 -20.40 -6.88
C GLN A 62 -4.81 -21.57 -6.43
N GLN A 63 -5.43 -22.75 -6.33
CA GLN A 63 -4.75 -24.03 -6.02
C GLN A 63 -4.04 -24.06 -4.66
N GLY A 64 -4.40 -23.18 -3.73
CA GLY A 64 -3.87 -23.20 -2.38
C GLY A 64 -2.43 -22.69 -2.28
N VAL A 65 -2.02 -21.77 -3.16
CA VAL A 65 -0.69 -21.09 -3.11
C VAL A 65 -0.37 -20.52 -1.72
N ALA A 66 -1.39 -20.07 -0.99
CA ALA A 66 -1.22 -19.56 0.36
C ALA A 66 -0.96 -20.66 1.43
N HIS A 67 -1.19 -21.93 1.13
CA HIS A 67 -1.16 -23.01 2.13
C HIS A 67 0.21 -23.69 2.13
N GLN A 68 0.85 -23.71 3.30
CA GLN A 68 2.17 -24.30 3.55
C GLN A 68 2.10 -25.19 4.79
N GLY A 69 1.57 -26.41 4.60
CA GLY A 69 1.32 -27.35 5.70
C GLY A 69 0.31 -26.78 6.70
N GLU A 70 0.71 -26.60 7.96
CA GLU A 70 -0.15 -25.99 9.00
C GLU A 70 -0.18 -24.45 8.97
N TYR A 71 0.52 -23.83 8.02
CA TYR A 71 0.67 -22.39 7.90
C TYR A 71 -0.06 -21.87 6.67
N LEU A 72 -0.58 -20.65 6.81
CA LEU A 72 -1.01 -19.80 5.72
C LEU A 72 0.04 -18.71 5.53
N THR A 73 0.47 -18.48 4.30
CA THR A 73 1.51 -17.53 3.95
C THR A 73 1.08 -16.68 2.76
N PHE A 74 1.11 -15.37 2.93
CA PHE A 74 0.73 -14.40 1.91
C PHE A 74 1.32 -13.05 2.30
N SER A 75 1.30 -12.08 1.39
CA SER A 75 1.79 -10.73 1.67
C SER A 75 0.70 -9.69 1.41
N LEU A 76 0.69 -8.63 2.22
CA LEU A 76 -0.12 -7.44 1.98
C LEU A 76 0.71 -6.46 1.14
N ARG A 77 0.29 -6.18 -0.09
CA ARG A 77 0.85 -5.11 -0.91
C ARG A 77 0.06 -3.83 -0.70
N ILE A 78 0.77 -2.75 -0.41
CA ILE A 78 0.24 -1.39 -0.29
C ILE A 78 0.98 -0.50 -1.27
N ASP A 79 0.28 -0.03 -2.30
CA ASP A 79 0.82 0.90 -3.27
C ASP A 79 0.33 2.30 -2.92
N THR A 80 1.21 3.30 -2.93
CA THR A 80 0.85 4.69 -2.63
C THR A 80 1.59 5.66 -3.52
N ARG A 81 0.85 6.61 -4.12
CA ARG A 81 1.41 7.78 -4.80
C ARG A 81 1.75 8.83 -3.74
N LYS A 82 3.02 9.24 -3.69
CA LYS A 82 3.47 10.23 -2.69
C LYS A 82 4.34 11.27 -3.36
N VAL A 83 4.02 12.54 -3.12
CA VAL A 83 4.89 13.64 -3.55
C VAL A 83 5.94 13.89 -2.47
N PRO A 84 7.24 13.78 -2.77
CA PRO A 84 8.29 14.15 -1.84
C PRO A 84 8.18 15.63 -1.43
N ALA A 85 8.35 15.93 -0.13
CA ALA A 85 8.18 17.29 0.38
C ALA A 85 9.09 18.33 -0.30
N ALA A 86 10.33 17.93 -0.61
CA ALA A 86 11.28 18.78 -1.34
C ALA A 86 10.81 19.09 -2.77
N LEU A 87 10.23 18.09 -3.45
CA LEU A 87 9.68 18.26 -4.79
C LEU A 87 8.47 19.21 -4.77
N PHE A 88 7.52 18.97 -3.85
CA PHE A 88 6.38 19.86 -3.65
C PHE A 88 6.83 21.30 -3.40
N ARG A 89 7.78 21.51 -2.48
CA ARG A 89 8.30 22.85 -2.15
C ARG A 89 8.88 23.56 -3.37
N LYS A 90 9.69 22.87 -4.18
CA LYS A 90 10.27 23.43 -5.41
C LYS A 90 9.19 23.93 -6.36
N HIS A 91 8.21 23.08 -6.67
CA HIS A 91 7.16 23.41 -7.65
C HIS A 91 6.20 24.48 -7.12
N TYR A 92 5.87 24.45 -5.82
CA TYR A 92 5.05 25.49 -5.19
C TYR A 92 5.72 26.87 -5.31
N LEU A 93 7.02 26.98 -5.02
CA LEU A 93 7.75 28.26 -5.12
C LEU A 93 7.80 28.79 -6.56
N LEU A 94 7.98 27.92 -7.56
CA LEU A 94 7.94 28.31 -8.97
C LEU A 94 6.56 28.85 -9.37
N ALA A 95 5.50 28.14 -8.97
CA ALA A 95 4.13 28.54 -9.29
C ALA A 95 3.73 29.85 -8.57
N GLU A 96 4.17 30.03 -7.31
CA GLU A 96 3.98 31.25 -6.54
C GLU A 96 4.70 32.45 -7.18
N ALA A 97 5.96 32.27 -7.59
CA ALA A 97 6.71 33.31 -8.30
C ALA A 97 6.06 33.71 -9.64
N ALA A 98 5.51 32.74 -10.38
CA ALA A 98 4.80 33.01 -11.63
C ALA A 98 3.51 33.83 -11.40
N GLN A 99 2.72 33.50 -10.39
CA GLN A 99 1.51 34.25 -10.03
C GLN A 99 1.82 35.69 -9.59
N LEU A 100 2.88 35.90 -8.80
CA LEU A 100 3.30 37.24 -8.37
C LEU A 100 3.67 38.13 -9.57
N ARG A 101 4.42 37.59 -10.55
CA ARG A 101 4.78 38.32 -11.78
C ARG A 101 3.57 38.69 -12.61
N GLN A 102 2.57 37.81 -12.72
CA GLN A 102 1.38 38.08 -13.53
C GLN A 102 0.42 39.09 -12.89
N LYS A 103 0.23 39.03 -11.57
CA LYS A 103 -0.80 39.83 -10.88
C LYS A 103 -0.26 41.09 -10.20
N ASN A 104 1.06 41.28 -10.17
CA ASN A 104 1.76 42.38 -9.50
C ASN A 104 1.28 42.67 -8.06
N ARG A 105 0.78 41.63 -7.37
CA ARG A 105 0.20 41.72 -6.01
C ARG A 105 0.43 40.45 -5.22
N VAL A 106 0.54 40.59 -3.90
CA VAL A 106 0.71 39.47 -2.97
C VAL A 106 -0.52 38.56 -2.98
N MET A 107 -0.30 37.24 -2.92
CA MET A 107 -1.40 36.27 -2.86
C MET A 107 -2.04 36.23 -1.47
N GLY A 108 -3.35 36.40 -1.42
CA GLY A 108 -4.15 36.17 -0.21
C GLY A 108 -4.17 34.68 0.21
N ARG A 109 -4.60 34.42 1.45
CA ARG A 109 -4.60 33.07 2.05
C ARG A 109 -5.37 32.03 1.24
N ALA A 110 -6.55 32.37 0.74
CA ALA A 110 -7.38 31.48 -0.08
C ALA A 110 -6.69 31.09 -1.39
N LEU A 111 -6.05 32.07 -2.06
CA LEU A 111 -5.33 31.82 -3.31
C LEU A 111 -4.11 30.92 -3.09
N LYS A 112 -3.38 31.10 -1.98
CA LYS A 112 -2.26 30.21 -1.61
C LYS A 112 -2.72 28.77 -1.37
N ALA A 113 -3.85 28.59 -0.69
CA ALA A 113 -4.41 27.25 -0.46
C ALA A 113 -4.80 26.56 -1.79
N ALA A 114 -5.48 27.28 -2.68
CA ALA A 114 -5.83 26.76 -4.01
C ALA A 114 -4.58 26.42 -4.86
N LEU A 115 -3.53 27.25 -4.78
CA LEU A 115 -2.28 26.99 -5.47
C LEU A 115 -1.58 25.72 -4.95
N LYS A 116 -1.56 25.53 -3.62
CA LYS A 116 -1.01 24.31 -3.00
C LYS A 116 -1.73 23.06 -3.49
N GLU A 117 -3.06 23.08 -3.50
CA GLU A 117 -3.87 21.95 -3.96
C GLU A 117 -3.60 21.65 -5.43
N THR A 118 -3.60 22.68 -6.28
CA THR A 118 -3.33 22.53 -7.71
C THR A 118 -1.96 21.91 -7.97
N VAL A 119 -0.91 22.41 -7.31
CA VAL A 119 0.45 21.88 -7.43
C VAL A 119 0.54 20.45 -6.90
N MET A 120 -0.13 20.14 -5.79
CA MET A 120 -0.14 18.79 -5.24
C MET A 120 -0.79 17.80 -6.21
N GLN A 121 -1.97 18.13 -6.73
CA GLN A 121 -2.71 17.29 -7.68
C GLN A 121 -1.93 17.07 -8.98
N GLU A 122 -1.28 18.12 -9.50
CA GLU A 122 -0.43 18.00 -10.70
C GLU A 122 0.76 17.07 -10.46
N LEU A 123 1.40 17.18 -9.29
CA LEU A 123 2.56 16.33 -8.95
C LEU A 123 2.14 14.88 -8.69
N LEU A 124 1.02 14.64 -8.00
CA LEU A 124 0.49 13.30 -7.72
C LEU A 124 0.20 12.52 -9.00
N ARG A 125 -0.41 13.17 -10.00
CA ARG A 125 -0.67 12.56 -11.33
C ARG A 125 0.58 12.11 -12.06
N ARG A 126 1.76 12.63 -11.69
CA ARG A 126 3.05 12.26 -12.27
C ARG A 126 3.83 11.25 -11.43
N GLN A 127 3.37 10.91 -10.22
CA GLN A 127 4.05 9.94 -9.37
C GLN A 127 3.60 8.54 -9.72
N MET A 128 4.54 7.64 -10.00
CA MET A 128 4.26 6.21 -9.99
C MET A 128 3.89 5.77 -8.56
N PRO A 129 2.93 4.84 -8.40
CA PRO A 129 2.68 4.20 -7.12
C PRO A 129 3.95 3.51 -6.59
N GLN A 130 4.28 3.72 -5.32
CA GLN A 130 5.38 3.03 -4.67
C GLN A 130 4.84 1.86 -3.84
N PRO A 131 5.26 0.61 -4.13
CA PRO A 131 4.82 -0.56 -3.38
C PRO A 131 5.53 -0.69 -2.04
N GLN A 132 4.78 -1.12 -1.04
CA GLN A 132 5.27 -1.64 0.24
C GLN A 132 4.67 -3.01 0.45
N LEU A 133 5.49 -3.95 0.90
CA LEU A 133 5.11 -5.34 1.08
C LEU A 133 5.27 -5.72 2.55
N TYR A 134 4.26 -6.38 3.11
CA TYR A 134 4.29 -6.95 4.45
C TYR A 134 3.95 -8.42 4.38
N ASP A 135 4.90 -9.28 4.73
CA ASP A 135 4.72 -10.72 4.76
C ASP A 135 3.93 -11.13 5.99
N VAL A 136 2.97 -12.04 5.79
CA VAL A 136 2.13 -12.62 6.84
C VAL A 136 2.33 -14.12 6.84
N VAL A 137 2.63 -14.66 8.01
CA VAL A 137 2.60 -16.10 8.27
C VAL A 137 1.62 -16.36 9.39
N TRP A 138 0.62 -17.18 9.15
CA TRP A 138 -0.43 -17.47 10.12
C TRP A 138 -0.57 -18.97 10.33
N ARG A 139 -0.45 -19.41 11.59
CA ARG A 139 -0.81 -20.74 12.03
C ARG A 139 -2.19 -20.69 12.72
N PRO A 140 -3.27 -21.16 12.06
CA PRO A 140 -4.65 -21.02 12.56
C PRO A 140 -4.87 -21.73 13.89
N THR A 141 -4.23 -22.88 14.11
CA THR A 141 -4.27 -23.63 15.35
C THR A 141 -2.83 -23.82 15.84
N PRO A 142 -2.40 -23.18 16.95
CA PRO A 142 -3.19 -22.59 18.04
C PRO A 142 -3.42 -21.06 17.94
N GLY A 143 -3.59 -20.50 16.74
CA GLY A 143 -3.91 -19.08 16.55
C GLY A 143 -2.71 -18.15 16.71
N ARG A 144 -1.61 -18.40 16.01
CA ARG A 144 -0.42 -17.52 16.02
C ARG A 144 -0.19 -16.89 14.66
N LEU A 145 -0.03 -15.58 14.62
CA LEU A 145 0.26 -14.83 13.39
C LEU A 145 1.57 -14.06 13.54
N TRP A 146 2.38 -14.04 12.50
CA TRP A 146 3.61 -13.27 12.39
C TRP A 146 3.50 -12.33 11.21
N ARG A 147 4.00 -11.11 11.39
CA ARG A 147 4.17 -10.13 10.32
C ARG A 147 5.56 -9.53 10.40
N ASP A 148 6.23 -9.38 9.27
CA ASP A 148 7.48 -8.61 9.22
C ASP A 148 7.27 -7.11 9.54
N LEU A 149 8.39 -6.43 9.79
CA LEU A 149 8.46 -5.02 10.18
C LEU A 149 8.96 -4.12 9.05
#